data_AF-A0ABD3B2N8-F1
#
_entry.id   AF-A0ABD3B2N8-F1
#
_cell.length_a   1.000
_cell.length_b   1.000
_cell.length_c   1.000
_cell.angle_alpha   90.00
_cell.angle_beta   90.00
_cell.angle_gamma   90.00
#
_symmetry.space_group_name_H-M   'P 1'
#
loop_
_entity.id
_entity.type
_entity.pdbx_description
1 polymer ?
#
loop_
_entity_poly.entity_id
_entity_poly.type
_entity_poly.pdbx_seq_one_letter_code
_entity_poly.pdbx_strand_id
1 'polypeptide(L)'
;MSKKKAVNSKAEAANARKCDAKADRISREAREKEDQKWREAEGSKSRVAKKREEEAEKRAEAAARKMEARRLAEQEEKDLEKTLKKPVKKVTEAELLRRKEEQQAAILEEEKRKQSRTAGEKEYEKMILVSNSNCSSDDSVIDANTIEEAIAQMTVKENTLPPVMNNKHRERKINATQQSKKGNSLMRLARDDEERSLLMDVRRINLDKSRFEYHEDFSGEFEEDSYEDDYRSMKINIMVIEN
;
A
#
# COMPACT_ATOMS: atom_id res chain seq x y z
N MET A 1 66.60 68.20 -18.26
CA MET A 1 67.06 66.94 -17.65
C MET A 1 65.89 65.98 -17.51
N SER A 2 65.61 65.14 -18.53
CA SER A 2 64.56 64.11 -18.41
C SER A 2 65.14 62.84 -17.80
N LYS A 3 64.57 62.38 -16.68
CA LYS A 3 64.95 61.11 -16.04
C LYS A 3 64.63 59.97 -17.02
N LYS A 4 65.67 59.31 -17.52
CA LYS A 4 65.58 58.09 -18.31
C LYS A 4 64.83 57.03 -17.47
N LYS A 5 63.57 56.74 -17.82
CA LYS A 5 62.82 55.63 -17.25
C LYS A 5 63.33 54.34 -17.89
N ALA A 6 64.47 53.84 -17.41
CA ALA A 6 64.92 52.49 -17.75
C ALA A 6 63.95 51.52 -17.06
N VAL A 7 63.13 50.83 -17.83
CA VAL A 7 62.21 49.82 -17.32
C VAL A 7 63.06 48.67 -16.75
N ASN A 8 62.74 48.21 -15.55
CA ASN A 8 63.46 47.13 -14.88
C ASN A 8 63.27 45.82 -15.68
N SER A 9 64.37 45.21 -16.13
CA SER A 9 64.39 43.96 -16.92
C SER A 9 63.54 42.84 -16.29
N LYS A 10 63.46 42.77 -14.95
CA LYS A 10 62.59 41.80 -14.25
C LYS A 10 61.09 42.10 -14.42
N ALA A 11 60.73 43.38 -14.47
CA ALA A 11 59.35 43.82 -14.72
C ALA A 11 58.96 43.57 -16.19
N GLU A 12 59.88 43.76 -17.12
CA GLU A 12 59.69 43.44 -18.54
C GLU A 12 59.50 41.93 -18.75
N ALA A 13 60.33 41.08 -18.13
CA ALA A 13 60.16 39.62 -18.18
C ALA A 13 58.84 39.15 -17.56
N ALA A 14 58.38 39.77 -16.47
CA ALA A 14 57.09 39.46 -15.87
C ALA A 14 55.91 39.91 -16.74
N ASN A 15 56.04 41.05 -17.42
CA ASN A 15 55.05 41.53 -18.37
C ASN A 15 55.00 40.66 -19.64
N ALA A 16 56.15 40.22 -20.15
CA ALA A 16 56.24 39.28 -21.27
C ALA A 16 55.47 37.99 -20.96
N ARG A 17 55.72 37.35 -19.81
CA ARG A 17 54.98 36.15 -19.38
C ARG A 17 53.46 36.38 -19.28
N LYS A 18 53.04 37.56 -18.81
CA LYS A 18 51.62 37.92 -18.74
C LYS A 18 51.02 38.16 -20.12
N CYS A 19 51.79 38.73 -21.05
CA CYS A 19 51.38 38.90 -22.43
C CYS A 19 51.27 37.56 -23.15
N ASP A 20 52.23 36.65 -22.97
CA ASP A 20 52.21 35.31 -23.55
C ASP A 20 51.02 34.49 -23.04
N ALA A 21 50.81 34.48 -21.72
CA ALA A 21 49.65 33.79 -21.12
C ALA A 21 48.30 34.38 -21.59
N LYS A 22 48.24 35.70 -21.81
CA LYS A 22 47.05 36.35 -22.37
C LYS A 22 46.88 36.02 -23.85
N ALA A 23 47.96 35.97 -24.63
CA ALA A 23 47.93 35.58 -26.03
C ALA A 23 47.49 34.12 -26.20
N ASP A 24 47.99 33.21 -25.36
CA ASP A 24 47.55 31.81 -25.33
C ASP A 24 46.09 31.66 -24.95
N ARG A 25 45.60 32.46 -24.00
CA ARG A 25 44.19 32.45 -23.61
C ARG A 25 43.30 32.97 -24.74
N ILE A 26 43.69 34.09 -25.36
CA ILE A 26 42.96 34.66 -26.50
C ILE A 26 43.00 33.69 -27.69
N SER A 27 44.12 33.02 -27.95
CA SER A 27 44.27 32.01 -28.99
C SER A 27 43.35 30.81 -28.74
N ARG A 28 43.29 30.31 -27.50
CA ARG A 28 42.35 29.25 -27.11
C ARG A 28 40.90 29.68 -27.26
N GLU A 29 40.54 30.85 -26.74
CA GLU A 29 39.18 31.39 -26.88
C GLU A 29 38.79 31.63 -28.34
N ALA A 30 39.73 32.04 -29.19
CA ALA A 30 39.50 32.23 -30.63
C ALA A 30 39.24 30.89 -31.32
N ARG A 31 40.06 29.86 -31.01
CA ARG A 31 39.88 28.50 -31.53
C ARG A 31 38.57 27.88 -31.05
N GLU A 32 38.22 28.02 -29.78
CA GLU A 32 36.95 27.53 -29.24
C GLU A 32 35.73 28.20 -29.89
N LYS A 33 35.82 29.52 -30.16
CA LYS A 33 34.77 30.24 -30.89
C LYS A 33 34.66 29.80 -32.35
N GLU A 34 35.78 29.52 -33.00
CA GLU A 34 35.81 28.97 -34.34
C GLU A 34 35.21 27.55 -34.36
N ASP A 35 35.64 26.67 -33.45
CA ASP A 35 35.11 25.32 -33.28
C ASP A 35 33.60 25.34 -32.95
N GLN A 36 33.15 26.30 -32.14
CA GLN A 36 31.73 26.51 -31.85
C GLN A 36 30.96 26.94 -33.11
N LYS A 37 31.49 27.90 -33.88
CA LYS A 37 30.89 28.31 -35.16
C LYS A 37 30.82 27.15 -36.15
N TRP A 38 31.86 26.32 -36.23
CA TRP A 38 31.86 25.12 -37.06
C TRP A 38 30.82 24.10 -36.60
N ARG A 39 30.69 23.87 -35.29
CA ARG A 39 29.65 22.98 -34.72
C ARG A 39 28.23 23.49 -34.97
N GLU A 40 28.02 24.80 -34.89
CA GLU A 40 26.72 25.42 -35.17
C GLU A 40 26.38 25.37 -36.66
N ALA A 41 27.38 25.57 -37.53
CA ALA A 41 27.23 25.48 -38.98
C ALA A 41 27.00 24.04 -39.48
N GLU A 42 27.55 23.03 -38.79
CA GLU A 42 27.31 21.61 -39.08
C GLU A 42 25.85 21.18 -38.74
N GLY A 43 25.14 21.99 -37.94
CA GLY A 43 23.77 21.73 -37.56
C GLY A 43 23.59 20.49 -36.68
N SER A 44 22.34 20.13 -36.37
CA SER A 44 22.09 18.92 -35.59
C SER A 44 22.54 17.69 -36.39
N LYS A 45 23.59 17.01 -35.94
CA LYS A 45 24.05 15.70 -36.46
C LYS A 45 22.83 14.85 -36.86
N SER A 46 22.83 14.32 -38.09
CA SER A 46 21.73 13.52 -38.61
C SER A 46 21.44 12.34 -37.65
N ARG A 47 20.19 11.87 -37.62
CA ARG A 47 19.76 10.76 -36.75
C ARG A 47 20.66 9.52 -36.87
N VAL A 48 21.32 9.32 -38.01
CA VAL A 48 22.28 8.23 -38.26
C VAL A 48 23.63 8.48 -37.58
N ALA A 49 24.14 9.71 -37.61
CA ALA A 49 25.37 10.08 -36.90
C ALA A 49 25.18 9.98 -35.38
N LYS A 50 24.03 10.43 -34.86
CA LYS A 50 23.66 10.26 -33.44
C LYS A 50 23.59 8.80 -33.02
N LYS A 51 23.00 7.93 -33.85
CA LYS A 51 22.96 6.48 -33.59
C LYS A 51 24.35 5.84 -33.57
N ARG A 52 25.27 6.26 -34.45
CA ARG A 52 26.65 5.74 -34.46
C ARG A 52 27.45 6.21 -33.24
N GLU A 53 27.26 7.45 -32.80
CA GLU A 53 27.90 7.99 -31.61
C GLU A 53 27.40 7.29 -30.33
N GLU A 54 26.08 7.09 -30.21
CA GLU A 54 25.48 6.33 -29.10
C GLU A 54 25.92 4.86 -29.08
N GLU A 55 26.05 4.20 -30.25
CA GLU A 55 26.57 2.84 -30.32
C GLU A 55 28.07 2.76 -29.96
N ALA A 56 28.85 3.77 -30.35
CA ALA A 56 30.26 3.87 -29.99
C ALA A 56 30.43 4.13 -28.49
N GLU A 57 29.61 4.99 -27.90
CA GLU A 57 29.59 5.28 -26.46
C GLU A 57 29.18 4.03 -25.66
N LYS A 58 28.12 3.33 -26.08
CA LYS A 58 27.68 2.08 -25.45
C LYS A 58 28.74 0.98 -25.54
N ARG A 59 29.48 0.90 -26.65
CA ARG A 59 30.59 -0.07 -26.81
C ARG A 59 31.80 0.32 -25.94
N ALA A 60 32.09 1.61 -25.80
CA ALA A 60 33.15 2.10 -24.91
C ALA A 60 32.80 1.89 -23.43
N GLU A 61 31.55 2.13 -23.04
CA GLU A 61 31.06 1.88 -21.67
C GLU A 61 31.06 0.38 -21.35
N ALA A 62 30.63 -0.48 -22.28
CA ALA A 62 30.69 -1.93 -22.12
C ALA A 62 32.15 -2.42 -21.97
N ALA A 63 33.09 -1.83 -22.72
CA ALA A 63 34.51 -2.14 -22.58
C ALA A 63 35.06 -1.69 -21.21
N ALA A 64 34.67 -0.50 -20.73
CA ALA A 64 35.05 0.00 -19.41
C ALA A 64 34.52 -0.90 -18.29
N ARG A 65 33.23 -1.26 -18.32
CA ARG A 65 32.63 -2.20 -17.36
C ARG A 65 33.29 -3.57 -17.40
N LYS A 66 33.65 -4.07 -18.58
CA LYS A 66 34.37 -5.35 -18.72
C LYS A 66 35.79 -5.27 -18.13
N MET A 67 36.49 -4.15 -18.27
CA MET A 67 37.80 -3.96 -17.65
C MET A 67 37.70 -3.87 -16.12
N GLU A 68 36.71 -3.18 -15.59
CA GLU A 68 36.46 -3.12 -14.14
C GLU A 68 36.11 -4.50 -13.57
N ALA A 69 35.21 -5.23 -14.23
CA ALA A 69 34.85 -6.59 -13.84
C ALA A 69 36.06 -7.55 -13.89
N ARG A 70 36.92 -7.41 -14.90
CA ARG A 70 38.17 -8.19 -14.98
C ARG A 70 39.13 -7.83 -13.84
N ARG A 71 39.26 -6.56 -13.47
CA ARG A 71 40.08 -6.12 -12.34
C ARG A 71 39.57 -6.71 -11.02
N LEU A 72 38.25 -6.75 -10.83
CA LEU A 72 37.63 -7.33 -9.66
C LEU A 72 37.86 -8.84 -9.59
N ALA A 73 37.66 -9.56 -10.70
CA ALA A 73 37.90 -10.99 -10.80
C ALA A 73 39.38 -11.37 -10.54
N GLU A 74 40.33 -10.59 -11.07
CA GLU A 74 41.76 -10.81 -10.79
C GLU A 74 42.09 -10.58 -9.30
N GLN A 75 41.41 -9.65 -8.65
CA GLN A 75 41.57 -9.41 -7.22
C GLN A 75 41.00 -10.57 -6.39
N GLU A 76 39.84 -11.11 -6.77
CA GLU A 76 39.26 -12.31 -6.16
C GLU A 76 40.13 -13.56 -6.37
N GLU A 77 40.68 -13.77 -7.57
CA GLU A 77 41.60 -14.88 -7.86
C GLU A 77 42.89 -14.78 -7.02
N LYS A 78 43.45 -13.58 -6.88
CA LYS A 78 44.61 -13.34 -6.00
C LYS A 78 44.29 -13.65 -4.53
N ASP A 79 43.08 -13.38 -4.08
CA ASP A 79 42.67 -13.68 -2.70
C ASP A 79 42.36 -15.17 -2.50
N LEU A 80 41.80 -15.84 -3.51
CA LEU A 80 41.68 -17.30 -3.53
C LEU A 80 43.05 -17.99 -3.55
N GLU A 81 44.00 -17.53 -4.36
CA GLU A 81 45.36 -18.06 -4.34
C GLU A 81 46.04 -17.89 -2.98
N LYS A 82 45.86 -16.74 -2.32
CA LYS A 82 46.39 -16.51 -0.96
C LYS A 82 45.74 -17.42 0.08
N THR A 83 44.48 -17.82 -0.11
CA THR A 83 43.81 -18.75 0.79
C THR A 83 44.19 -20.21 0.52
N LEU A 84 44.42 -20.58 -0.75
CA LEU A 84 44.90 -21.90 -1.17
C LEU A 84 46.36 -22.16 -0.77
N LYS A 85 47.21 -21.12 -0.75
CA LYS A 85 48.61 -21.19 -0.30
C LYS A 85 48.76 -21.30 1.23
N LYS A 86 47.69 -21.08 2.01
CA LYS A 86 47.71 -21.31 3.46
C LYS A 86 47.58 -22.81 3.70
N PRO A 87 48.45 -23.42 4.53
CA PRO A 87 48.31 -24.83 4.87
C PRO A 87 46.94 -25.05 5.50
N VAL A 88 46.10 -25.83 4.81
CA VAL A 88 44.79 -26.23 5.29
C VAL A 88 45.02 -27.00 6.59
N LYS A 89 44.69 -26.37 7.73
CA LYS A 89 44.68 -27.08 9.02
C LYS A 89 43.76 -28.28 8.82
N LYS A 90 44.24 -29.48 9.16
CA LYS A 90 43.42 -30.70 9.10
C LYS A 90 42.33 -30.57 10.16
N VAL A 91 41.18 -30.06 9.74
CA VAL A 91 39.97 -29.98 10.56
C VAL A 91 39.40 -31.39 10.61
N THR A 92 39.19 -31.92 11.81
CA THR A 92 38.55 -33.23 11.99
C THR A 92 37.06 -33.13 11.67
N GLU A 93 36.41 -34.25 11.31
CA GLU A 93 34.98 -34.28 10.94
C GLU A 93 34.07 -33.65 12.01
N ALA A 94 34.42 -33.84 13.30
CA ALA A 94 33.71 -33.23 14.42
C ALA A 94 33.78 -31.68 14.42
N GLU A 95 34.91 -31.11 14.04
CA GLU A 95 35.09 -29.65 13.98
C GLU A 95 34.41 -29.05 12.73
N LEU A 96 34.28 -29.81 11.63
CA LEU A 96 33.47 -29.43 10.48
C LEU A 96 31.97 -29.39 10.81
N LEU A 97 31.47 -30.36 11.58
CA LEU A 97 30.08 -30.37 12.05
C LEU A 97 29.81 -29.19 12.98
N ARG A 98 30.70 -28.93 13.94
CA ARG A 98 30.56 -27.78 14.86
C ARG A 98 30.54 -26.45 14.10
N ARG A 99 31.40 -26.29 13.08
CA ARG A 99 31.43 -25.08 12.25
C ARG A 99 30.17 -24.92 11.41
N LYS A 100 29.59 -26.01 10.90
CA LYS A 100 28.32 -25.98 10.16
C LYS A 100 27.16 -25.59 11.07
N GLU A 101 27.12 -26.14 12.29
CA GLU A 101 26.12 -25.79 13.29
C GLU A 101 26.23 -24.32 13.72
N GLU A 102 27.45 -23.84 14.02
CA GLU A 102 27.72 -22.43 14.32
C GLU A 102 27.29 -21.50 13.17
N GLN A 103 27.54 -21.88 11.91
CA GLN A 103 27.11 -21.12 10.75
C GLN A 103 25.59 -21.09 10.59
N GLN A 104 24.91 -22.24 10.77
CA GLN A 104 23.44 -22.30 10.73
C GLN A 104 22.81 -21.51 11.88
N ALA A 105 23.40 -21.58 13.07
CA ALA A 105 22.97 -20.79 14.22
C ALA A 105 23.13 -19.29 13.96
N ALA A 106 24.24 -18.86 13.36
CA ALA A 106 24.46 -17.44 13.03
C ALA A 106 23.48 -16.92 11.98
N ILE A 107 23.16 -17.73 10.97
CA ILE A 107 22.15 -17.38 9.94
C ILE A 107 20.77 -17.23 10.59
N LEU A 108 20.38 -18.21 11.42
CA LEU A 108 19.10 -18.16 12.13
C LEU A 108 19.01 -16.98 13.11
N GLU A 109 20.11 -16.63 13.79
CA GLU A 109 20.16 -15.46 14.66
C GLU A 109 20.08 -14.15 13.86
N GLU A 110 20.76 -14.07 12.71
CA GLU A 110 20.68 -12.90 11.83
C GLU A 110 19.28 -12.74 11.23
N GLU A 111 18.62 -13.84 10.86
CA GLU A 111 17.23 -13.84 10.40
C GLU A 111 16.28 -13.41 11.50
N LYS A 112 16.43 -13.92 12.73
CA LYS A 112 15.65 -13.45 13.89
C LYS A 112 15.88 -11.95 14.17
N ARG A 113 17.12 -11.46 14.02
CA ARG A 113 17.46 -10.05 14.17
C ARG A 113 16.88 -9.18 13.05
N LYS A 114 16.80 -9.69 11.82
CA LYS A 114 16.14 -9.02 10.69
C LYS A 114 14.62 -9.01 10.87
N GLN A 115 14.04 -10.10 11.36
CA GLN A 115 12.61 -10.19 11.67
C GLN A 115 12.22 -9.25 12.81
N SER A 116 13.02 -9.13 13.87
CA SER A 116 12.75 -8.17 14.95
C SER A 116 12.85 -6.71 14.50
N ARG A 117 13.78 -6.39 13.58
CA ARG A 117 13.88 -5.05 12.97
C ARG A 117 12.73 -4.73 12.03
N THR A 118 12.23 -5.72 11.30
CA THR A 118 11.13 -5.55 10.34
C THR A 118 9.74 -5.71 10.96
N ALA A 119 9.64 -6.20 12.20
CA ALA A 119 8.36 -6.34 12.91
C ALA A 119 7.67 -4.97 13.11
N GLY A 120 8.43 -3.94 13.46
CA GLY A 120 7.88 -2.58 13.64
C GLY A 120 7.36 -1.97 12.35
N GLU A 121 8.06 -2.16 11.22
CA GLU A 121 7.66 -1.61 9.92
C GLU A 121 6.42 -2.31 9.35
N LYS A 122 6.34 -3.65 9.47
CA LYS A 122 5.17 -4.41 9.02
C LYS A 122 3.92 -4.13 9.84
N GLU A 123 4.07 -3.86 11.13
CA GLU A 123 2.95 -3.47 11.99
C GLU A 123 2.49 -2.04 11.70
N TYR A 124 3.43 -1.13 11.43
CA TYR A 124 3.14 0.23 10.98
C TYR A 124 2.48 0.26 9.60
N GLU A 125 2.94 -0.58 8.68
CA GLU A 125 2.33 -0.76 7.36
C GLU A 125 0.89 -1.27 7.51
N LYS A 126 0.61 -2.26 8.37
CA LYS A 126 -0.76 -2.71 8.63
C LYS A 126 -1.67 -1.63 9.25
N MET A 127 -1.11 -0.75 10.08
CA MET A 127 -1.84 0.37 10.67
C MET A 127 -2.13 1.50 9.66
N ILE A 128 -1.22 1.74 8.72
CA ILE A 128 -1.39 2.74 7.66
C ILE A 128 -2.24 2.20 6.51
N LEU A 129 -2.07 0.92 6.16
CA LEU A 129 -2.81 0.21 5.12
C LEU A 129 -4.21 -0.21 5.61
N VAL A 130 -4.83 0.60 6.46
CA VAL A 130 -6.28 0.57 6.64
C VAL A 130 -6.86 1.22 5.39
N SER A 131 -7.13 0.40 4.38
CA SER A 131 -7.76 0.83 3.15
C SER A 131 -9.02 1.64 3.47
N ASN A 132 -9.04 2.92 3.07
CA ASN A 132 -10.25 3.73 3.17
C ASN A 132 -11.30 3.14 2.22
N SER A 133 -12.25 2.40 2.78
CA SER A 133 -13.36 1.78 2.04
C SER A 133 -14.23 2.79 1.30
N ASN A 134 -14.11 4.09 1.60
CA ASN A 134 -14.82 5.15 0.89
C ASN A 134 -14.21 5.49 -0.47
N CYS A 135 -13.05 4.93 -0.84
CA CYS A 135 -12.35 5.23 -2.09
C CYS A 135 -11.80 3.96 -2.79
N SER A 136 -12.37 2.79 -2.50
CA SER A 136 -12.02 1.51 -3.14
C SER A 136 -13.15 0.98 -4.02
N SER A 137 -13.87 1.86 -4.71
CA SER A 137 -14.76 1.42 -5.77
C SER A 137 -14.61 2.33 -6.98
N ASP A 138 -14.08 1.73 -8.04
CA ASP A 138 -14.23 2.12 -9.44
C ASP A 138 -15.71 2.45 -9.79
N ASP A 139 -16.68 2.00 -8.99
CA ASP A 139 -18.11 2.33 -9.10
C ASP A 139 -18.47 3.83 -8.97
N SER A 140 -17.52 4.72 -8.64
CA SER A 140 -17.79 6.17 -8.69
C SER A 140 -17.67 6.75 -10.11
N VAL A 141 -17.11 6.00 -11.06
CA VAL A 141 -17.06 6.37 -12.47
C VAL A 141 -18.22 5.68 -13.19
N ILE A 142 -19.30 6.44 -13.37
CA ILE A 142 -20.47 5.99 -14.14
C ILE A 142 -20.11 6.14 -15.62
N ASP A 143 -19.70 5.04 -16.26
CA ASP A 143 -19.41 4.99 -17.70
C ASP A 143 -20.73 4.88 -18.47
N ALA A 144 -21.35 6.03 -18.74
CA ALA A 144 -22.59 6.13 -19.50
C ALA A 144 -22.38 7.00 -20.74
N ASN A 145 -22.77 6.47 -21.91
CA ASN A 145 -22.58 7.16 -23.19
C ASN A 145 -23.79 8.04 -23.57
N THR A 146 -24.86 8.04 -22.78
CA THR A 146 -26.08 8.85 -22.99
C THR A 146 -26.63 9.35 -21.64
N ILE A 147 -27.30 10.50 -21.66
CA ILE A 147 -27.85 11.15 -20.45
C ILE A 147 -28.87 10.24 -19.74
N GLU A 148 -29.75 9.58 -20.49
CA GLU A 148 -30.75 8.66 -19.92
C GLU A 148 -30.10 7.45 -19.22
N GLU A 149 -29.00 6.94 -19.79
CA GLU A 149 -28.22 5.83 -19.23
C GLU A 149 -27.52 6.27 -17.93
N ALA A 150 -26.96 7.48 -17.89
CA ALA A 150 -26.37 8.05 -16.68
C ALA A 150 -27.42 8.18 -15.56
N ILE A 151 -28.63 8.66 -15.87
CA ILE A 151 -29.73 8.80 -14.90
C ILE A 151 -30.18 7.42 -14.39
N ALA A 152 -30.28 6.42 -15.27
CA ALA A 152 -30.65 5.06 -14.88
C ALA A 152 -29.61 4.38 -13.96
N GLN A 153 -28.32 4.71 -14.13
CA GLN A 153 -27.24 4.21 -13.28
C GLN A 153 -27.11 5.00 -11.95
N MET A 154 -27.40 6.30 -11.95
CA MET A 154 -27.41 7.15 -10.75
C MET A 154 -28.64 6.96 -9.86
N THR A 155 -29.76 6.49 -10.42
CA THR A 155 -30.98 6.26 -9.65
C THR A 155 -30.86 4.98 -8.82
N VAL A 156 -30.72 5.15 -7.51
CA VAL A 156 -30.72 4.04 -6.55
C VAL A 156 -32.08 3.34 -6.62
N LYS A 157 -32.13 2.17 -7.24
CA LYS A 157 -33.33 1.33 -7.26
C LYS A 157 -33.67 1.00 -5.79
N GLU A 158 -34.88 1.35 -5.34
CA GLU A 158 -35.33 1.08 -3.96
C GLU A 158 -35.24 -0.42 -3.56
N ASN A 159 -35.13 -1.30 -4.55
CA ASN A 159 -35.00 -2.75 -4.40
C ASN A 159 -33.56 -3.26 -4.21
N THR A 160 -32.53 -2.42 -4.38
CA THR A 160 -31.11 -2.80 -4.19
C THR A 160 -30.50 -2.27 -2.90
N LEU A 161 -31.28 -1.55 -2.08
CA LEU A 161 -30.85 -1.17 -0.74
C LEU A 161 -30.88 -2.38 0.21
N PRO A 162 -29.86 -2.57 1.06
CA PRO A 162 -29.86 -3.65 2.03
C PRO A 162 -31.09 -3.54 2.96
N PRO A 163 -31.69 -4.67 3.43
CA PRO A 163 -32.91 -4.68 4.24
C PRO A 163 -32.81 -3.93 5.58
N VAL A 164 -31.59 -3.51 5.95
CA VAL A 164 -31.30 -2.64 7.08
C VAL A 164 -31.75 -1.19 6.83
N MET A 165 -31.69 -0.71 5.58
CA MET A 165 -32.08 0.64 5.19
C MET A 165 -33.59 0.75 4.91
N ASN A 166 -34.26 -0.35 4.56
CA ASN A 166 -35.72 -0.40 4.39
C ASN A 166 -36.48 -0.53 5.72
N ASN A 167 -35.78 -0.46 6.86
CA ASN A 167 -36.36 -0.60 8.18
C ASN A 167 -36.85 0.75 8.70
N LYS A 168 -38.15 1.02 8.50
CA LYS A 168 -38.86 2.25 8.88
C LYS A 168 -38.71 2.66 10.36
N HIS A 169 -38.23 1.78 11.25
CA HIS A 169 -38.02 2.04 12.69
C HIS A 169 -36.59 1.76 13.17
N ARG A 170 -35.59 2.32 12.48
CA ARG A 170 -34.17 2.23 12.86
C ARG A 170 -33.90 2.75 14.28
N GLU A 171 -34.56 3.82 14.69
CA GLU A 171 -34.38 4.46 16.00
C GLU A 171 -34.79 3.54 17.18
N ARG A 172 -35.94 2.86 17.07
CA ARG A 172 -36.41 1.91 18.11
C ARG A 172 -35.43 0.75 18.30
N LYS A 173 -34.88 0.23 17.20
CA LYS A 173 -33.90 -0.86 17.24
C LYS A 173 -32.56 -0.42 17.82
N ILE A 174 -32.10 0.79 17.52
CA ILE A 174 -30.87 1.35 18.10
C ILE A 174 -31.03 1.50 19.61
N ASN A 175 -32.16 2.04 20.08
CA ASN A 175 -32.41 2.23 21.51
C ASN A 175 -32.49 0.89 22.26
N ALA A 176 -33.20 -0.10 21.72
CA ALA A 176 -33.25 -1.45 22.29
C ALA A 176 -31.86 -2.12 22.35
N THR A 177 -31.07 -1.96 21.29
CA THR A 177 -29.70 -2.51 21.24
C THR A 177 -28.79 -1.80 22.23
N GLN A 178 -28.89 -0.48 22.38
CA GLN A 178 -28.12 0.29 23.35
C GLN A 178 -28.50 -0.07 24.79
N GLN A 179 -29.79 -0.25 25.08
CA GLN A 179 -30.26 -0.67 26.41
C GLN A 179 -29.78 -2.07 26.77
N SER A 180 -29.84 -3.01 25.81
CA SER A 180 -29.32 -4.38 26.00
C SER A 180 -27.80 -4.39 26.23
N LYS A 181 -27.05 -3.58 25.47
CA LYS A 181 -25.59 -3.42 25.66
C LYS A 181 -25.25 -2.83 27.03
N LYS A 182 -25.94 -1.77 27.46
CA LYS A 182 -25.76 -1.15 28.79
C LYS A 182 -26.05 -2.13 29.93
N GLY A 183 -27.13 -2.91 29.85
CA GLY A 183 -27.46 -3.93 30.84
C GLY A 183 -26.38 -5.03 30.94
N ASN A 184 -25.86 -5.49 29.81
CA ASN A 184 -24.78 -6.48 29.79
C ASN A 184 -23.44 -5.94 30.31
N SER A 185 -23.11 -4.67 30.03
CA SER A 185 -21.90 -4.06 30.59
C SER A 185 -22.00 -3.86 32.09
N LEU A 186 -23.18 -3.45 32.59
CA LEU A 186 -23.42 -3.28 34.02
C LEU A 186 -23.29 -4.62 34.76
N MET A 187 -23.75 -5.72 34.17
CA MET A 187 -23.60 -7.05 34.77
C MET A 187 -22.15 -7.48 34.94
N ARG A 188 -21.28 -7.06 34.01
CA ARG A 188 -19.84 -7.34 34.07
C ARG A 188 -19.09 -6.46 35.08
N LEU A 189 -19.65 -5.30 35.41
CA LEU A 189 -19.03 -4.31 36.31
C LEU A 189 -19.52 -4.43 37.76
N ALA A 190 -20.63 -5.13 38.01
CA ALA A 190 -21.15 -5.40 39.34
C ALA A 190 -20.12 -6.20 40.16
N ARG A 191 -19.84 -5.70 41.38
CA ARG A 191 -18.77 -6.21 42.25
C ARG A 191 -19.26 -7.35 43.14
N ASP A 192 -20.50 -7.26 43.61
CA ASP A 192 -21.10 -8.20 44.56
C ASP A 192 -22.20 -9.06 43.90
N ASP A 193 -22.40 -10.28 44.41
CA ASP A 193 -23.37 -11.23 43.82
C ASP A 193 -24.83 -10.79 44.02
N GLU A 194 -25.12 -10.01 45.07
CA GLU A 194 -26.44 -9.40 45.30
C GLU A 194 -26.78 -8.35 44.24
N GLU A 195 -25.81 -7.51 43.83
CA GLU A 195 -26.00 -6.52 42.77
C GLU A 195 -26.25 -7.19 41.41
N ARG A 196 -25.57 -8.31 41.15
CA ARG A 196 -25.80 -9.13 39.95
C ARG A 196 -27.18 -9.77 39.95
N SER A 197 -27.65 -10.25 41.11
CA SER A 197 -28.99 -10.82 41.26
C SER A 197 -30.07 -9.76 40.98
N LEU A 198 -29.96 -8.59 41.61
CA LEU A 198 -30.90 -7.47 41.40
C LEU A 198 -30.93 -7.02 39.93
N LEU A 199 -29.78 -7.00 39.26
CA LEU A 199 -29.71 -6.64 37.84
C LEU A 199 -30.34 -7.71 36.92
N MET A 200 -30.27 -8.99 37.28
CA MET A 200 -31.01 -10.05 36.59
C MET A 200 -32.51 -9.92 36.78
N ASP A 201 -32.97 -9.58 37.98
CA ASP A 201 -34.39 -9.42 38.29
C ASP A 201 -34.99 -8.21 37.56
N VAL A 202 -34.27 -7.09 37.51
CA VAL A 202 -34.66 -5.92 36.70
C VAL A 202 -34.70 -6.25 35.21
N ARG A 203 -33.77 -7.09 34.71
CA ARG A 203 -33.80 -7.56 33.32
C ARG A 203 -35.02 -8.44 33.05
N ARG A 204 -35.38 -9.32 33.98
CA ARG A 204 -36.56 -10.20 33.88
C ARG A 204 -37.85 -9.38 33.85
N ILE A 205 -37.99 -8.42 34.76
CA ILE A 205 -39.15 -7.50 34.82
C ILE A 205 -39.28 -6.68 33.53
N ASN A 206 -38.18 -6.22 32.94
CA ASN A 206 -38.22 -5.49 31.67
C ASN A 206 -38.57 -6.39 30.46
N LEU A 207 -38.16 -7.66 30.46
CA LEU A 207 -38.62 -8.62 29.45
C LEU A 207 -40.13 -8.88 29.56
N ASP A 208 -40.64 -8.99 30.79
CA ASP A 208 -42.06 -9.22 31.02
C ASP A 208 -42.91 -7.99 30.65
N LYS A 209 -42.42 -6.77 30.91
CA LYS A 209 -43.05 -5.52 30.43
C LYS A 209 -43.05 -5.42 28.90
N SER A 210 -41.93 -5.74 28.26
CA SER A 210 -41.85 -5.82 26.79
C SER A 210 -42.80 -6.87 26.22
N ARG A 211 -43.06 -7.96 26.93
CA ARG A 211 -44.03 -8.98 26.50
C ARG A 211 -45.47 -8.49 26.61
N PHE A 212 -45.75 -7.60 27.55
CA PHE A 212 -47.08 -7.02 27.76
C PHE A 212 -47.38 -5.86 26.79
N GLU A 213 -46.40 -5.02 26.46
CA GLU A 213 -46.54 -3.93 25.47
C GLU A 213 -46.82 -4.43 24.04
N TYR A 214 -46.52 -5.70 23.71
CA TYR A 214 -46.87 -6.29 22.41
C TYR A 214 -48.32 -6.76 22.30
N HIS A 215 -49.13 -6.65 23.36
CA HIS A 215 -50.52 -7.11 23.38
C HIS A 215 -51.57 -6.00 23.26
N GLU A 216 -51.19 -4.72 23.29
CA GLU A 216 -52.13 -3.59 23.17
C GLU A 216 -52.32 -3.06 21.73
N ASP A 217 -51.51 -3.51 20.77
CA ASP A 217 -51.63 -3.10 19.35
C ASP A 217 -52.47 -4.06 18.48
N PHE A 218 -53.12 -5.08 19.08
CA PHE A 218 -54.09 -5.92 18.36
C PHE A 218 -55.51 -5.34 18.50
N SER A 219 -55.69 -4.08 18.09
CA SER A 219 -57.01 -3.56 17.76
C SER A 219 -57.51 -4.29 16.52
N GLY A 220 -58.40 -5.25 16.74
CA GLY A 220 -58.95 -6.12 15.70
C GLY A 220 -59.62 -5.32 14.59
N GLU A 221 -59.02 -5.35 13.40
CA GLU A 221 -59.77 -5.32 12.15
C GLU A 221 -60.41 -6.70 11.99
N PHE A 222 -61.69 -6.74 12.36
CA PHE A 222 -62.61 -7.82 12.06
C PHE A 222 -62.84 -7.81 10.54
N GLU A 223 -62.01 -8.54 9.80
CA GLU A 223 -62.30 -8.92 8.41
C GLU A 223 -63.18 -10.16 8.40
N GLU A 224 -64.46 -9.89 8.19
CA GLU A 224 -65.53 -10.83 7.95
C GLU A 224 -65.37 -11.38 6.52
N ASP A 225 -64.81 -12.58 6.36
CA ASP A 225 -64.87 -13.29 5.08
C ASP A 225 -64.99 -14.81 5.27
N SER A 226 -66.24 -15.26 5.11
CA SER A 226 -66.66 -16.43 4.33
C SER A 226 -65.94 -17.77 4.58
N TYR A 227 -66.46 -18.55 5.53
CA TYR A 227 -66.33 -20.01 5.56
C TYR A 227 -67.70 -20.65 5.85
N GLU A 228 -68.68 -20.31 5.03
CA GLU A 228 -69.93 -21.08 4.92
C GLU A 228 -69.93 -21.77 3.57
N ASP A 229 -69.38 -22.98 3.47
CA ASP A 229 -69.79 -23.92 2.40
C ASP A 229 -69.36 -25.39 2.53
N ASP A 230 -69.04 -25.90 3.74
CA ASP A 230 -68.75 -27.35 3.92
C ASP A 230 -69.72 -28.12 4.84
N TYR A 231 -70.77 -27.47 5.38
CA TYR A 231 -71.75 -28.14 6.26
C TYR A 231 -73.13 -28.41 5.64
N ARG A 232 -73.31 -28.18 4.33
CA ARG A 232 -74.58 -28.47 3.63
C ARG A 232 -74.60 -29.77 2.80
N SER A 233 -73.48 -30.48 2.70
CA SER A 233 -73.42 -31.78 2.00
C SER A 233 -73.61 -33.01 2.92
N MET A 234 -73.49 -32.86 4.25
CA MET A 234 -73.73 -33.95 5.21
C MET A 234 -75.16 -34.03 5.76
N LYS A 235 -76.11 -33.22 5.26
CA LYS A 235 -77.52 -33.25 5.68
C LYS A 235 -78.51 -33.83 4.66
N ILE A 236 -78.03 -34.38 3.54
CA ILE A 236 -78.90 -35.05 2.54
C ILE A 236 -78.71 -36.58 2.53
N ASN A 237 -77.69 -37.13 3.21
CA ASN A 237 -77.51 -38.58 3.35
C ASN A 237 -77.92 -39.17 4.72
N ILE A 238 -78.66 -38.40 5.53
CA ILE A 238 -79.36 -38.90 6.71
C ILE A 238 -80.85 -38.54 6.56
N MET A 239 -81.43 -38.94 5.44
CA MET A 239 -82.88 -38.97 5.23
C MET A 239 -83.28 -40.09 4.24
N VAL A 240 -82.46 -41.15 4.19
CA VAL A 240 -82.76 -42.41 3.53
C VAL A 240 -82.14 -43.50 4.40
N ILE A 241 -82.78 -43.80 5.53
CA ILE A 241 -82.78 -45.03 6.34
C ILE A 241 -83.61 -44.65 7.57
N GLU A 242 -84.93 -44.84 7.47
CA GLU A 242 -85.88 -45.21 8.54
C GLU A 242 -87.32 -44.89 8.10
N ASN A 243 -88.08 -45.97 7.82
CA ASN A 243 -89.53 -46.13 7.61
C ASN A 243 -90.23 -45.46 6.41
#